data_AF-A0A386C7B2-F1
#
_entry.id   AF-A0A386C7B2-F1
#
_cell.length_a   1.000
_cell.length_b   1.000
_cell.length_c   1.000
_cell.angle_alpha   90.00
_cell.angle_beta   90.00
_cell.angle_gamma   90.00
#
_symmetry.space_group_name_H-M   'P 1'
#
loop_
_entity.id
_entity.type
_entity.pdbx_description
1 polymer ?
#
loop_
_entity_poly.entity_id
_entity_poly.type
_entity_poly.pdbx_seq_one_letter_code
_entity_poly.pdbx_strand_id
1 'polypeptide(L)'
;APIGMLIRFAILAPLSMLSPGLRRTVVGRYSGLQINPKFVRARPEGEFARDWALQETACSIWSIALVVMVASGFIPLRDFLIFLGVSSGVMLLNQVRTLVAHLWENEGEPMSVTAQFLDSVNVPPPATLPMFWAPVGLRYHALHHLLPGLPYHALGEAHRRLCRELEVTSVYHDSTHRHLSVLVFRLAKSTLSGVKAA
;
A
#
# COMPACT_ATOMS: atom_id res chain seq x y z
N ALA A 1 -8.79 -4.42 -7.81
CA ALA A 1 -7.34 -4.48 -8.07
C ALA A 1 -6.91 -5.73 -8.86
N PRO A 2 -7.32 -6.98 -8.54
CA PRO A 2 -6.91 -8.16 -9.30
C PRO A 2 -7.33 -8.15 -10.78
N ILE A 3 -8.56 -7.73 -11.07
CA ILE A 3 -9.02 -7.52 -12.46
C ILE A 3 -8.13 -6.50 -13.19
N GLY A 4 -7.77 -5.41 -12.50
CA GLY A 4 -6.85 -4.39 -13.04
C GLY A 4 -5.47 -4.96 -13.35
N MET A 5 -4.95 -5.90 -12.54
CA MET A 5 -3.69 -6.60 -12.81
C MET A 5 -3.81 -7.50 -14.05
N LEU A 6 -4.93 -8.22 -14.21
CA LEU A 6 -5.18 -9.01 -15.41
C LEU A 6 -5.26 -8.14 -16.67
N ILE A 7 -5.98 -7.01 -16.62
CA ILE A 7 -5.99 -6.03 -17.72
C ILE A 7 -4.57 -5.51 -17.98
N ARG A 8 -3.83 -5.17 -16.93
CA ARG A 8 -2.48 -4.62 -17.03
C ARG A 8 -1.49 -5.57 -17.68
N PHE A 9 -1.53 -6.85 -17.31
CA PHE A 9 -0.53 -7.82 -17.75
C PHE A 9 -0.99 -8.68 -18.93
N ALA A 10 -2.24 -9.12 -18.97
CA ALA A 10 -2.73 -9.93 -20.09
C ALA A 10 -3.02 -9.09 -21.35
N ILE A 11 -3.32 -7.80 -21.20
CA ILE A 11 -3.75 -6.93 -22.31
C ILE A 11 -2.76 -5.77 -22.50
N LEU A 12 -2.62 -4.89 -21.51
CA LEU A 12 -1.87 -3.65 -21.70
C LEU A 12 -0.35 -3.88 -21.87
N ALA A 13 0.25 -4.83 -21.15
CA ALA A 13 1.67 -5.14 -21.26
C ALA A 13 2.06 -5.53 -22.71
N PRO A 14 1.47 -6.57 -23.32
CA PRO A 14 1.82 -6.96 -24.69
C PRO A 14 1.46 -5.88 -25.72
N LEU A 15 0.27 -5.26 -25.61
CA LEU A 15 -0.13 -4.19 -26.54
C LEU A 15 0.80 -2.98 -26.44
N SER A 16 1.31 -2.67 -25.25
CA SER A 16 2.25 -1.55 -25.07
C SER A 16 3.58 -1.76 -25.80
N MET A 17 3.95 -3.00 -26.13
CA MET A 17 5.14 -3.28 -26.95
C MET A 17 4.97 -2.82 -28.40
N LEU A 18 3.73 -2.71 -28.88
CA LEU A 18 3.40 -2.29 -30.24
C LEU A 18 3.28 -0.77 -30.39
N SER A 19 3.15 -0.03 -29.28
CA SER A 19 2.94 1.42 -29.29
C SER A 19 3.80 2.13 -28.25
N PRO A 20 4.78 2.96 -28.68
CA PRO A 20 5.61 3.73 -27.75
C PRO A 20 4.81 4.68 -26.86
N GLY A 21 3.67 5.20 -27.35
CA GLY A 21 2.76 6.03 -26.58
C GLY A 21 2.09 5.26 -25.46
N LEU A 22 1.52 4.10 -25.78
CA LEU A 22 0.92 3.21 -24.78
C LEU A 22 1.97 2.74 -23.77
N ARG A 23 3.18 2.42 -24.21
CA ARG A 23 4.31 2.05 -23.33
C ARG A 23 4.61 3.11 -22.28
N ARG A 24 4.67 4.39 -22.69
CA ARG A 24 4.88 5.51 -21.76
C ARG A 24 3.79 5.57 -20.69
N THR A 25 2.53 5.45 -21.09
CA THR A 25 1.40 5.48 -20.15
C THR A 25 1.42 4.29 -19.20
N VAL A 26 1.63 3.08 -19.74
CA VAL A 26 1.64 1.83 -18.97
C VAL A 26 2.78 1.79 -17.95
N VAL A 27 3.99 2.19 -18.36
CA VAL A 27 5.16 2.27 -17.46
C VAL A 27 5.04 3.42 -16.47
N GLY A 28 4.54 4.58 -16.90
CA GLY A 28 4.45 5.76 -16.05
C GLY A 28 3.34 5.68 -15.00
N ARG A 29 2.14 5.22 -15.40
CA ARG A 29 0.90 5.35 -14.59
C ARG A 29 0.31 4.02 -14.13
N TYR A 30 0.54 2.93 -14.86
CA TYR A 30 -0.06 1.62 -14.54
C TYR A 30 0.96 0.60 -14.03
N SER A 31 2.09 1.07 -13.53
CA SER A 31 3.19 0.22 -13.09
C SER A 31 3.32 0.07 -11.57
N GLY A 32 2.46 0.74 -10.80
CA GLY A 32 2.42 0.63 -9.34
C GLY A 32 1.00 0.71 -8.81
N LEU A 33 0.80 0.16 -7.61
CA LEU A 33 -0.42 0.38 -6.83
C LEU A 33 -0.27 1.72 -6.10
N GLN A 34 -0.77 2.78 -6.74
CA GLN A 34 -0.56 4.15 -6.30
C GLN A 34 -1.83 4.72 -5.67
N ILE A 35 -1.66 5.52 -4.61
CA ILE A 35 -2.74 6.33 -4.03
C ILE A 35 -2.87 7.64 -4.79
N ASN A 36 -1.76 8.25 -5.19
CA ASN A 36 -1.75 9.50 -5.95
C ASN A 36 -1.92 9.23 -7.46
N PRO A 37 -3.08 9.59 -8.07
CA PRO A 37 -3.32 9.35 -9.50
C PRO A 37 -2.50 10.26 -10.42
N LYS A 38 -1.91 11.34 -9.88
CA LYS A 38 -1.03 12.25 -10.62
C LYS A 38 0.40 11.71 -10.73
N PHE A 39 0.77 10.72 -9.93
CA PHE A 39 2.12 10.16 -9.94
C PHE A 39 2.44 9.56 -11.32
N VAL A 40 3.65 9.82 -11.79
CA VAL A 40 4.20 9.25 -13.02
C VAL A 40 5.60 8.75 -12.71
N ARG A 41 5.82 7.44 -12.85
CA ARG A 41 7.13 6.82 -12.63
C ARG A 41 8.09 7.21 -13.76
N ALA A 42 9.35 7.47 -13.39
CA ALA A 42 10.45 7.51 -14.36
C ALA A 42 10.59 6.17 -15.08
N ARG A 43 11.10 6.21 -16.32
CA ARG A 43 11.39 4.98 -17.06
C ARG A 43 12.49 4.19 -16.37
N PRO A 44 12.44 2.84 -16.38
CA PRO A 44 13.55 2.05 -15.88
C PRO A 44 14.76 2.21 -16.82
N GLU A 45 15.96 2.25 -16.24
CA GLU A 45 17.23 2.48 -16.93
C GLU A 45 18.24 1.39 -16.55
N GLY A 46 19.26 1.20 -17.39
CA GLY A 46 20.35 0.24 -17.13
C GLY A 46 19.88 -1.19 -16.86
N GLU A 47 20.47 -1.84 -15.86
CA GLU A 47 20.12 -3.21 -15.47
C GLU A 47 18.66 -3.34 -15.02
N PHE A 48 18.14 -2.31 -14.35
CA PHE A 48 16.74 -2.31 -13.89
C PHE A 48 15.74 -2.36 -15.06
N ALA A 49 16.08 -1.80 -16.22
CA ALA A 49 15.25 -1.92 -17.43
C ALA A 49 15.15 -3.37 -17.93
N ARG A 50 16.24 -4.13 -17.85
CA ARG A 50 16.27 -5.56 -18.21
C ARG A 50 15.42 -6.37 -17.23
N ASP A 51 15.65 -6.19 -15.94
CA ASP A 51 14.93 -6.95 -14.91
C ASP A 51 13.44 -6.64 -14.94
N TRP A 52 13.09 -5.38 -15.17
CA TRP A 52 11.71 -4.96 -15.40
C TRP A 52 11.08 -5.68 -16.59
N ALA A 53 11.76 -5.70 -17.74
CA ALA A 53 11.25 -6.35 -18.94
C ALA A 53 11.03 -7.85 -18.68
N LEU A 54 11.96 -8.52 -18.02
CA LEU A 54 11.84 -9.93 -17.66
C LEU A 54 10.64 -10.19 -16.74
N GLN A 55 10.51 -9.41 -15.66
CA GLN A 55 9.41 -9.54 -14.71
C GLN A 55 8.05 -9.26 -15.38
N GLU A 56 7.97 -8.21 -16.18
CA GLU A 56 6.75 -7.86 -16.88
C GLU A 56 6.35 -8.90 -17.93
N THR A 57 7.32 -9.46 -18.67
CA THR A 57 7.07 -10.56 -19.60
C THR A 57 6.59 -11.80 -18.86
N ALA A 58 7.21 -12.17 -17.74
CA ALA A 58 6.76 -13.29 -16.93
C ALA A 58 5.34 -13.10 -16.40
N CYS A 59 5.02 -11.91 -15.87
CA CYS A 59 3.67 -11.56 -15.41
C CYS A 59 2.65 -11.56 -16.56
N SER A 60 3.03 -11.11 -17.75
CA SER A 60 2.20 -11.13 -18.96
C SER A 60 1.88 -12.55 -19.38
N ILE A 61 2.90 -13.41 -19.52
CA ILE A 61 2.73 -14.84 -19.87
C ILE A 61 1.83 -15.52 -18.85
N TRP A 62 2.09 -15.33 -17.55
CA TRP A 62 1.29 -15.92 -16.49
C TRP A 62 -0.17 -15.46 -16.55
N SER A 63 -0.42 -14.17 -16.76
CA SER A 63 -1.77 -13.62 -16.80
C SER A 63 -2.55 -14.10 -18.03
N ILE A 64 -1.90 -14.16 -19.20
CA ILE A 64 -2.49 -14.72 -20.42
C ILE A 64 -2.81 -16.21 -20.22
N ALA A 65 -1.85 -16.98 -19.69
CA ALA A 65 -2.04 -18.40 -19.41
C ALA A 65 -3.23 -18.63 -18.47
N LEU A 66 -3.35 -17.83 -17.40
CA LEU A 66 -4.49 -17.92 -16.50
C LEU A 66 -5.82 -17.66 -17.21
N VAL A 67 -5.91 -16.59 -18.01
CA VAL A 67 -7.13 -16.26 -18.76
C VAL A 67 -7.47 -17.36 -19.77
N VAL A 68 -6.48 -17.88 -20.48
CA VAL A 68 -6.65 -18.98 -21.44
C VAL A 68 -7.13 -20.25 -20.74
N MET A 69 -6.55 -20.62 -19.61
CA MET A 69 -6.97 -21.80 -18.84
C MET A 69 -8.40 -21.69 -18.32
N VAL A 70 -8.86 -20.49 -17.94
CA VAL A 70 -10.25 -20.25 -17.55
C VAL A 70 -11.17 -20.31 -18.78
N ALA A 71 -10.77 -19.68 -19.88
CA ALA A 71 -11.57 -19.64 -21.11
C ALA A 71 -11.70 -21.01 -21.79
N SER A 72 -10.67 -21.87 -21.69
CA SER A 72 -10.69 -23.24 -22.20
C SER A 72 -11.40 -24.24 -21.28
N GLY A 73 -11.81 -23.81 -20.08
CA GLY A 73 -12.44 -24.67 -19.08
C GLY A 73 -11.46 -25.55 -18.31
N PHE A 74 -10.14 -25.42 -18.51
CA PHE A 74 -9.13 -26.13 -17.72
C PHE A 74 -9.18 -25.71 -16.24
N ILE A 75 -9.40 -24.42 -15.97
CA ILE A 75 -9.73 -23.92 -14.63
C ILE A 75 -11.23 -23.64 -14.59
N PRO A 76 -11.99 -24.29 -13.68
CA PRO A 76 -13.40 -24.00 -13.51
C PRO A 76 -13.63 -22.51 -13.20
N LEU A 77 -14.60 -21.89 -13.87
CA LEU A 77 -14.93 -20.48 -13.67
C LEU A 77 -15.21 -20.17 -12.20
N ARG A 78 -15.88 -21.09 -11.49
CA ARG A 78 -16.14 -20.98 -10.05
C ARG A 78 -14.86 -20.77 -9.24
N ASP A 79 -13.83 -21.56 -9.49
CA ASP A 79 -12.60 -21.53 -8.71
C ASP A 79 -11.81 -20.26 -9.02
N PHE A 80 -11.82 -19.83 -10.28
CA PHE A 80 -11.27 -18.53 -10.68
C PHE A 80 -11.99 -17.35 -10.01
N LEU A 81 -13.32 -17.37 -9.92
CA LEU A 81 -14.10 -16.33 -9.24
C LEU A 81 -13.82 -16.29 -7.73
N ILE A 82 -13.65 -17.46 -7.10
CA ILE A 82 -13.23 -17.54 -5.69
C ILE A 82 -11.84 -16.93 -5.51
N PHE A 83 -10.88 -17.31 -6.37
CA PHE A 83 -9.54 -16.72 -6.39
C PHE A 83 -9.57 -15.19 -6.54
N LEU A 84 -10.37 -14.67 -7.48
CA LEU A 84 -10.55 -13.24 -7.69
C LEU A 84 -11.16 -12.55 -6.47
N GLY A 85 -12.16 -13.16 -5.84
CA GLY A 85 -12.81 -12.63 -4.63
C GLY A 85 -11.84 -12.53 -3.47
N VAL A 86 -11.13 -13.61 -3.14
CA VAL A 86 -10.12 -13.65 -2.07
C VAL A 86 -9.01 -12.65 -2.33
N SER A 87 -8.44 -12.65 -3.54
CA SER A 87 -7.37 -11.72 -3.92
C SER A 87 -7.83 -10.26 -3.84
N SER A 88 -9.07 -9.98 -4.21
CA SER A 88 -9.63 -8.62 -4.12
C SER A 88 -9.78 -8.17 -2.67
N GLY A 89 -10.22 -9.06 -1.78
CA GLY A 89 -10.29 -8.79 -0.34
C GLY A 89 -8.93 -8.52 0.27
N VAL A 90 -7.92 -9.35 -0.05
CA VAL A 90 -6.54 -9.15 0.42
C VAL A 90 -5.98 -7.81 -0.06
N MET A 91 -6.15 -7.48 -1.34
CA MET A 91 -5.67 -6.21 -1.88
C MET A 91 -6.41 -5.01 -1.29
N LEU A 92 -7.72 -5.12 -1.04
CA LEU A 92 -8.49 -4.07 -0.37
C LEU A 92 -7.95 -3.81 1.03
N LEU A 93 -7.72 -4.87 1.82
CA LEU A 93 -7.12 -4.77 3.15
C LEU A 93 -5.71 -4.15 3.07
N ASN A 94 -4.91 -4.52 2.08
CA ASN A 94 -3.61 -3.91 1.84
C ASN A 94 -3.72 -2.40 1.56
N GLN A 95 -4.67 -1.97 0.71
CA GLN A 95 -4.87 -0.55 0.43
C GLN A 95 -5.33 0.23 1.67
N VAL A 96 -6.24 -0.34 2.46
CA VAL A 96 -6.65 0.26 3.73
C VAL A 96 -5.45 0.44 4.65
N ARG A 97 -4.57 -0.57 4.75
CA ARG A 97 -3.33 -0.47 5.53
C ARG A 97 -2.44 0.67 5.08
N THR A 98 -2.20 0.79 3.78
CA THR A 98 -1.37 1.90 3.26
C THR A 98 -2.01 3.24 3.58
N LEU A 99 -3.33 3.37 3.38
CA LEU A 99 -4.04 4.62 3.58
C LEU A 99 -3.98 5.08 5.04
N VAL A 100 -4.16 4.18 6.00
CA VAL A 100 -4.22 4.53 7.42
C VAL A 100 -2.87 4.51 8.13
N ALA A 101 -1.78 4.17 7.43
CA ALA A 101 -0.41 4.22 7.95
C ALA A 101 0.01 5.66 8.29
N HIS A 102 -0.55 6.62 7.55
CA HIS A 102 -0.21 8.03 7.57
C HIS A 102 -1.47 8.90 7.56
N LEU A 103 -1.34 10.14 8.02
CA LEU A 103 -2.40 11.16 7.97
C LEU A 103 -2.46 11.85 6.60
N TRP A 104 -1.37 11.81 5.83
CA TRP A 104 -1.25 12.41 4.49
C TRP A 104 -1.45 13.93 4.50
N GLU A 105 -0.98 14.59 5.56
CA GLU A 105 -1.16 16.05 5.72
C GLU A 105 -0.18 16.83 4.84
N ASN A 106 0.99 16.28 4.55
CA ASN A 106 1.99 16.93 3.71
C ASN A 106 1.53 17.11 2.24
N GLU A 107 1.84 18.27 1.67
CA GLU A 107 1.52 18.64 0.27
C GLU A 107 2.70 18.43 -0.70
N GLY A 108 3.78 17.78 -0.24
CA GLY A 108 4.95 17.46 -1.05
C GLY A 108 6.23 18.21 -0.64
N GLU A 109 6.19 18.95 0.47
CA GLU A 109 7.35 19.63 1.01
C GLU A 109 8.28 18.67 1.78
N PRO A 110 9.60 18.94 1.85
CA PRO A 110 10.51 18.15 2.67
C PRO A 110 10.08 18.15 4.14
N MET A 111 9.92 16.96 4.72
CA MET A 111 9.53 16.80 6.12
C MET A 111 10.73 16.46 7.00
N SER A 112 10.82 17.09 8.18
CA SER A 112 11.74 16.66 9.23
C SER A 112 11.37 15.26 9.76
N VAL A 113 12.31 14.59 10.42
CA VAL A 113 12.05 13.28 11.04
C VAL A 113 10.88 13.35 12.02
N THR A 114 10.81 14.41 12.83
CA THR A 114 9.69 14.65 13.76
C THR A 114 8.36 14.81 13.02
N ALA A 115 8.34 15.57 11.92
CA ALA A 115 7.12 15.74 11.14
C ALA A 115 6.68 14.42 10.48
N GLN A 116 7.60 13.61 9.96
CA GLN A 116 7.28 12.27 9.42
C GLN A 116 6.74 11.34 10.50
N PHE A 117 7.31 11.40 11.71
CA PHE A 117 6.81 10.66 12.86
C PHE A 117 5.38 11.08 13.23
N LEU A 118 5.09 12.37 13.26
CA LEU A 118 3.77 12.92 13.60
C LEU A 118 2.70 12.66 12.53
N ASP A 119 3.09 12.60 11.26
CA ASP A 119 2.20 12.18 10.18
C ASP A 119 1.97 10.66 10.15
N SER A 120 2.74 9.89 10.91
CA SER A 120 2.62 8.43 10.99
C SER A 120 1.75 8.00 12.16
N VAL A 121 1.15 6.81 12.05
CA VAL A 121 0.14 6.33 12.99
C VAL A 121 0.66 5.14 13.82
N ASN A 122 0.50 5.22 15.15
CA ASN A 122 0.54 4.08 16.06
C ASN A 122 -0.88 3.73 16.54
N VAL A 123 -1.18 2.44 16.64
CA VAL A 123 -2.46 1.91 17.14
C VAL A 123 -2.19 0.74 18.09
N PRO A 124 -1.59 1.01 19.27
CA PRO A 124 -1.21 -0.01 20.24
C PRO A 124 -2.45 -0.64 20.91
N PRO A 125 -2.27 -1.72 21.70
CA PRO A 125 -3.29 -2.19 22.62
C PRO A 125 -3.88 -1.04 23.47
N PRO A 126 -5.18 -1.07 23.82
CA PRO A 126 -6.08 -2.23 23.79
C PRO A 126 -6.80 -2.47 22.46
N ALA A 127 -6.46 -1.77 21.38
CA ALA A 127 -7.08 -2.01 20.07
C ALA A 127 -6.83 -3.46 19.60
N THR A 128 -7.89 -4.26 19.51
CA THR A 128 -7.79 -5.69 19.13
C THR A 128 -7.93 -5.93 17.63
N LEU A 129 -8.77 -5.15 16.94
CA LEU A 129 -8.96 -5.27 15.49
C LEU A 129 -7.65 -5.14 14.69
N PRO A 130 -6.74 -4.19 14.99
CA PRO A 130 -5.46 -4.09 14.27
C PRO A 130 -4.59 -5.34 14.37
N MET A 131 -4.77 -6.21 15.38
CA MET A 131 -4.02 -7.47 15.46
C MET A 131 -4.37 -8.44 14.32
N PHE A 132 -5.57 -8.39 13.76
CA PHE A 132 -5.99 -9.31 12.70
C PHE A 132 -5.54 -8.87 11.31
N TRP A 133 -5.49 -7.57 11.04
CA TRP A 133 -5.22 -7.07 9.70
C TRP A 133 -3.89 -6.31 9.59
N ALA A 134 -3.27 -5.94 10.71
CA ALA A 134 -1.97 -5.29 10.75
C ALA A 134 -1.09 -5.73 11.95
N PRO A 135 -0.83 -7.03 12.13
CA PRO A 135 -0.33 -7.60 13.38
C PRO A 135 1.02 -7.05 13.88
N VAL A 136 1.91 -6.62 12.97
CA VAL A 136 3.31 -6.31 13.32
C VAL A 136 3.74 -4.90 12.90
N GLY A 137 3.58 -4.53 11.62
CA GLY A 137 4.08 -3.25 11.12
C GLY A 137 3.21 -2.04 11.48
N LEU A 138 1.95 -2.04 11.03
CA LEU A 138 1.11 -0.83 11.11
C LEU A 138 0.73 -0.43 12.54
N ARG A 139 0.71 -1.38 13.48
CA ARG A 139 0.36 -1.10 14.88
C ARG A 139 1.34 -0.12 15.54
N TYR A 140 2.57 -0.09 15.06
CA TYR A 140 3.64 0.75 15.58
C TYR A 140 4.38 1.45 14.44
N HIS A 141 3.64 1.90 13.40
CA HIS A 141 4.25 2.45 12.18
C HIS A 141 5.03 3.75 12.44
N ALA A 142 4.49 4.65 13.27
CA ALA A 142 5.23 5.84 13.67
C ALA A 142 6.50 5.47 14.46
N LEU A 143 6.41 4.49 15.36
CA LEU A 143 7.59 4.02 16.09
C LEU A 143 8.63 3.37 15.16
N HIS A 144 8.20 2.70 14.09
CA HIS A 144 9.12 2.18 13.08
C HIS A 144 9.89 3.30 12.37
N HIS A 145 9.24 4.44 12.07
CA HIS A 145 9.94 5.61 11.52
C HIS A 145 10.93 6.22 12.50
N LEU A 146 10.65 6.18 13.80
CA LEU A 146 11.56 6.67 14.84
C LEU A 146 12.74 5.71 15.08
N LEU A 147 12.49 4.40 15.04
CA LEU A 147 13.47 3.35 15.34
C LEU A 147 13.50 2.27 14.23
N PRO A 148 13.91 2.63 12.99
CA PRO A 148 13.82 1.73 11.84
C PRO A 148 14.71 0.49 11.94
N GLY A 149 15.76 0.55 12.77
CA GLY A 149 16.66 -0.57 13.03
C GLY A 149 16.08 -1.65 13.96
N LEU A 150 14.97 -1.38 14.66
CA LEU A 150 14.34 -2.39 15.51
C LEU A 150 13.46 -3.32 14.67
N PRO A 151 13.53 -4.64 14.89
CA PRO A 151 12.64 -5.56 14.20
C PRO A 151 11.19 -5.34 14.68
N TYR A 152 10.22 -5.50 13.77
CA TYR A 152 8.81 -5.18 14.05
C TYR A 152 8.24 -5.87 15.30
N HIS A 153 8.68 -7.09 15.61
CA HIS A 153 8.23 -7.83 16.80
C HIS A 153 8.71 -7.21 18.12
N ALA A 154 9.78 -6.41 18.11
CA ALA A 154 10.29 -5.71 19.29
C ALA A 154 9.63 -4.34 19.52
N LEU A 155 8.93 -3.78 18.53
CA LEU A 155 8.34 -2.43 18.62
C LEU A 155 7.30 -2.32 19.73
N GLY A 156 6.53 -3.39 20.00
CA GLY A 156 5.57 -3.37 21.10
C GLY A 156 6.21 -3.24 22.48
N GLU A 157 7.38 -3.87 22.68
CA GLU A 157 8.16 -3.72 23.91
C GLU A 157 8.84 -2.35 23.97
N ALA A 158 9.41 -1.88 22.86
CA ALA A 158 9.99 -0.55 22.79
C ALA A 158 8.96 0.55 23.12
N HIS A 159 7.74 0.45 22.57
CA HIS A 159 6.64 1.36 22.90
C HIS A 159 6.34 1.36 24.41
N ARG A 160 6.24 0.19 25.04
CA ARG A 160 6.02 0.10 26.49
C ARG A 160 7.11 0.77 27.30
N ARG A 161 8.38 0.62 26.90
CA ARG A 161 9.51 1.25 27.58
C ARG A 161 9.49 2.78 27.40
N LEU A 162 9.28 3.25 26.18
CA LEU A 162 9.18 4.69 25.88
C LEU A 162 8.03 5.34 26.67
N CYS A 163 6.85 4.72 26.72
CA CYS A 163 5.73 5.24 27.51
C CYS A 163 5.97 5.24 29.02
N ARG A 164 6.94 4.48 29.54
CA ARG A 164 7.31 4.52 30.97
C ARG A 164 8.32 5.61 31.29
N GLU A 165 9.26 5.85 30.37
CA GLU A 165 10.37 6.79 30.59
C GLU A 165 10.03 8.22 30.14
N LEU A 166 9.12 8.39 29.17
CA LEU A 166 8.75 9.71 28.65
C LEU A 166 7.61 10.33 29.46
N GLU A 167 7.71 11.64 29.67
CA GLU A 167 6.64 12.44 30.27
C GLU A 167 5.39 12.43 29.37
N VAL A 168 4.21 12.56 30.00
CA VAL A 168 2.91 12.58 29.32
C VAL A 168 2.80 13.71 28.28
N THR A 169 3.55 14.78 28.45
CA THR A 169 3.64 15.94 27.55
C THR A 169 4.56 15.72 26.35
N SER A 170 5.22 14.57 26.25
CA SER A 170 6.10 14.25 25.14
C SER A 170 5.33 14.09 23.83
N VAL A 171 5.86 14.72 22.77
CA VAL A 171 5.38 14.59 21.38
C VAL A 171 5.29 13.14 20.89
N TYR A 172 5.97 12.22 21.56
CA TYR A 172 5.88 10.78 21.30
C TYR A 172 4.43 10.27 21.33
N HIS A 173 3.61 10.81 22.26
CA HIS A 173 2.25 10.35 22.46
C HIS A 173 1.28 10.83 21.37
N ASP A 174 1.62 11.89 20.63
CA ASP A 174 0.74 12.51 19.64
C ASP A 174 0.49 11.63 18.41
N SER A 175 1.41 10.72 18.08
CA SER A 175 1.25 9.75 16.99
C SER A 175 0.41 8.53 17.37
N THR A 176 -0.09 8.44 18.61
CA THR A 176 -0.80 7.27 19.14
C THR A 176 -2.31 7.46 19.15
N HIS A 177 -3.02 6.60 18.41
CA HIS A 177 -4.46 6.66 18.28
C HIS A 177 -5.14 5.41 18.84
N ARG A 178 -6.26 5.60 19.55
CA ARG A 178 -7.01 4.51 20.19
C ARG A 178 -7.72 3.59 19.18
N HIS A 179 -8.22 4.15 18.08
CA HIS A 179 -8.96 3.41 17.06
C HIS A 179 -8.67 3.93 15.66
N LEU A 180 -8.55 2.98 14.72
CA LEU A 180 -8.39 3.24 13.29
C LEU A 180 -9.64 3.81 12.61
N SER A 181 -10.81 3.64 13.22
CA SER A 181 -12.08 4.13 12.67
C SER A 181 -12.10 5.65 12.51
N VAL A 182 -11.45 6.39 13.40
CA VAL A 182 -11.33 7.86 13.32
C VAL A 182 -10.50 8.27 12.10
N LEU A 183 -9.42 7.54 11.83
CA LEU A 183 -8.52 7.79 10.70
C LEU A 183 -9.19 7.43 9.38
N VAL A 184 -9.81 6.25 9.30
CA VAL A 184 -10.59 5.82 8.13
C VAL A 184 -11.73 6.81 7.83
N PHE A 185 -12.44 7.30 8.85
CA PHE A 185 -13.50 8.28 8.67
C PHE A 185 -12.96 9.64 8.21
N ARG A 186 -11.86 10.14 8.79
CA ARG A 186 -11.19 11.37 8.34
C ARG A 186 -10.75 11.27 6.88
N LEU A 187 -10.14 10.15 6.50
CA LEU A 187 -9.68 9.90 5.13
C LEU A 187 -10.84 9.76 4.14
N ALA A 188 -11.91 9.04 4.51
CA ALA A 188 -13.11 8.92 3.69
C ALA A 188 -13.81 10.27 3.51
N LYS A 189 -13.94 11.06 4.59
CA LYS A 189 -14.51 12.40 4.55
C LYS A 189 -13.67 13.36 3.71
N SER A 190 -12.35 13.33 3.84
CA SER A 190 -11.44 14.16 3.03
C SER A 190 -11.51 13.80 1.55
N THR A 191 -11.59 12.50 1.23
CA THR A 191 -11.74 12.02 -0.15
C THR A 191 -13.08 12.43 -0.77
N LEU A 192 -14.18 12.38 0.01
CA LEU A 192 -15.53 12.69 -0.47
C LEU A 192 -15.84 14.19 -0.54
N SER A 193 -15.25 15.00 0.36
CA SER A 193 -15.50 16.44 0.42
C SER A 193 -14.51 17.29 -0.39
N GLY A 194 -13.37 16.72 -0.79
CA GLY A 194 -12.29 17.46 -1.45
C GLY A 194 -11.57 18.45 -0.52
N VAL A 195 -11.91 18.47 0.78
CA VAL A 195 -11.33 19.35 1.79
C VAL A 195 -10.63 18.47 2.83
N LYS A 196 -9.35 18.75 3.13
CA LYS A 196 -8.63 18.03 4.19
C LYS A 196 -9.31 18.28 5.55
N ALA A 197 -9.51 17.22 6.33
CA ALA A 197 -10.04 17.35 7.68
C ALA A 197 -8.96 17.99 8.55
N ALA A 198 -9.22 19.21 9.01
CA ALA A 198 -8.40 19.92 9.99
C ALA A 198 -8.33 19.16 11.33
#